data_AF-T0KR95-F1
#
_entry.id   AF-T0KR95-F1
#
_cell.length_a   1.000
_cell.length_b   1.000
_cell.length_c   1.000
_cell.angle_alpha   90.00
_cell.angle_beta   90.00
_cell.angle_gamma   90.00
#
_symmetry.space_group_name_H-M   'P 1'
#
loop_
_entity.id
_entity.type
_entity.pdbx_description
1 polymer ?
#
loop_
_entity_poly.entity_id
_entity_poly.type
_entity_poly.pdbx_seq_one_letter_code
_entity_poly.pdbx_strand_id
1 'polypeptide(L)'
;MVWVDVFAEVVQRNAGHLMALEKAARWAGDEGNITEVREWLYKLRGQSHMFLVSFLEYPNEIDRGTWDVQGPLFGETYSRCRYRYTRLLVDIPMKPWETDLRDAVEEVMGGICGVLLEVGFEVERAWYALEEGAGAKLVKLAERWEESVRGLRAWVGWEGEFIRCDKVCEWDERCYIPMWPLLKSVWGGRRPRPPPRDGPGNGTEPRPGPPPGKGRGPGYGGGHRGPGYGMPGRGPSWMGDETDLWAPKCVKMDDIMPRPRAD
;
A
#
# COMPACT_ATOMS: atom_id res chain seq x y z
N MET A 1 2.70 -3.25 34.19
CA MET A 1 2.55 -2.71 32.82
C MET A 1 2.31 -3.87 31.89
N VAL A 2 1.28 -3.81 31.05
CA VAL A 2 1.02 -4.86 30.05
C VAL A 2 1.69 -4.40 28.76
N TRP A 3 2.90 -4.88 28.50
CA TRP A 3 3.69 -4.48 27.33
C TRP A 3 2.96 -4.69 26.00
N VAL A 4 2.07 -5.69 25.93
CA VAL A 4 1.22 -5.95 24.76
C VAL A 4 0.40 -4.72 24.36
N ASP A 5 -0.13 -3.97 25.33
CA ASP A 5 -0.93 -2.78 25.05
C ASP A 5 -0.06 -1.67 24.46
N VAL A 6 1.18 -1.51 24.95
CA VAL A 6 2.15 -0.54 24.43
C VAL A 6 2.51 -0.88 22.97
N PHE A 7 2.83 -2.14 22.67
CA PHE A 7 3.14 -2.56 21.30
C PHE A 7 1.94 -2.37 20.36
N ALA A 8 0.73 -2.74 20.81
CA ALA A 8 -0.48 -2.54 20.03
C ALA A 8 -0.73 -1.05 19.74
N GLU A 9 -0.54 -0.17 20.74
CA GLU A 9 -0.68 1.27 20.57
C GLU A 9 0.37 1.83 19.59
N VAL A 10 1.64 1.43 19.70
CA VAL A 10 2.70 1.81 18.77
C VAL A 10 2.32 1.49 17.33
N VAL A 11 1.85 0.27 17.07
CA VAL A 11 1.46 -0.17 15.73
C VAL A 11 0.25 0.63 15.23
N GLN A 12 -0.84 0.64 16.00
CA GLN A 12 -2.12 1.24 15.58
C GLN A 12 -1.99 2.75 15.36
N ARG A 13 -1.23 3.44 16.21
CA ARG A 13 -1.04 4.89 16.09
C ARG A 13 -0.15 5.23 14.91
N ASN A 14 0.96 4.51 14.70
CA ASN A 14 1.94 4.90 13.68
C ASN A 14 1.60 4.39 12.27
N ALA A 15 0.92 3.25 12.12
CA ALA A 15 0.63 2.69 10.81
C ALA A 15 -0.16 3.66 9.90
N GLY A 16 -1.15 4.34 10.48
CA GLY A 16 -1.94 5.35 9.77
C GLY A 16 -1.11 6.56 9.32
N HIS A 17 -0.23 7.07 10.20
CA HIS A 17 0.65 8.19 9.87
C HIS A 17 1.64 7.84 8.75
N LEU A 18 2.21 6.64 8.77
CA LEU A 18 3.14 6.19 7.73
C LEU A 18 2.49 6.13 6.35
N MET A 19 1.29 5.53 6.27
CA MET A 19 0.55 5.47 5.00
C MET A 19 0.14 6.85 4.50
N ALA A 20 -0.38 7.70 5.39
CA ALA A 20 -0.83 9.04 5.04
C ALA A 20 0.33 9.90 4.54
N LEU A 21 1.48 9.84 5.21
CA LEU A 21 2.65 10.63 4.83
C LEU A 21 3.27 10.13 3.52
N GLU A 22 3.40 8.82 3.30
CA GLU A 22 3.87 8.30 2.00
C GLU A 22 2.96 8.77 0.86
N LYS A 23 1.64 8.63 1.02
CA LYS A 23 0.68 9.04 0.00
C LYS A 23 0.72 10.55 -0.25
N ALA A 24 0.91 11.35 0.79
CA ALA A 24 1.03 12.81 0.67
C ALA A 24 2.36 13.25 0.05
N ALA A 25 3.45 12.51 0.29
CA ALA A 25 4.77 12.82 -0.27
C ALA A 25 4.84 12.60 -1.79
N ARG A 26 3.96 11.77 -2.35
CA ARG A 26 3.85 11.56 -3.80
C ARG A 26 3.55 12.87 -4.53
N TRP A 27 4.48 13.28 -5.39
CA TRP A 27 4.28 14.38 -6.33
C TRP A 27 3.77 13.86 -7.68
N ALA A 28 2.73 14.49 -8.22
CA ALA A 28 2.14 14.12 -9.51
C ALA A 28 1.71 15.35 -10.36
N GLY A 29 2.11 16.56 -9.96
CA GLY A 29 1.76 17.82 -10.64
C GLY A 29 2.86 18.34 -11.58
N ASP A 30 2.62 19.51 -12.15
CA ASP A 30 3.62 20.23 -12.95
C ASP A 30 4.57 21.06 -12.07
N GLU A 31 5.87 20.74 -12.08
CA GLU A 31 6.90 21.46 -11.31
C GLU A 31 6.99 22.94 -11.71
N GLY A 32 6.61 23.29 -12.95
CA GLY A 32 6.54 24.66 -13.42
C GLY A 32 5.35 25.45 -12.86
N ASN A 33 4.32 24.77 -12.33
CA ASN A 33 3.13 25.40 -11.77
C ASN A 33 3.27 25.62 -10.27
N ILE A 34 3.73 26.82 -9.90
CA ILE A 34 3.98 27.22 -8.51
C ILE A 34 2.75 27.06 -7.60
N THR A 35 1.55 27.19 -8.14
CA THR A 35 0.29 27.05 -7.37
C THR A 35 0.07 25.59 -6.98
N GLU A 36 0.24 24.66 -7.92
CA GLU A 36 0.14 23.22 -7.64
C GLU A 36 1.20 22.77 -6.62
N VAL A 37 2.44 23.23 -6.79
CA VAL A 37 3.55 22.95 -5.88
C VAL A 37 3.22 23.45 -4.47
N ARG A 38 2.74 24.69 -4.34
CA ARG A 38 2.38 25.26 -3.05
C ARG A 38 1.22 24.52 -2.39
N GLU A 39 0.16 24.19 -3.13
CA GLU A 39 -0.98 23.45 -2.60
C GLU A 39 -0.61 22.04 -2.12
N TRP A 40 0.21 21.33 -2.90
CA TRP A 40 0.72 20.03 -2.51
C TRP A 40 1.59 20.11 -1.26
N LEU A 41 2.55 21.03 -1.23
CA LEU A 41 3.47 21.18 -0.10
C LEU A 41 2.70 21.57 1.17
N TYR A 42 1.67 22.41 1.06
CA TYR A 42 0.78 22.74 2.18
C TYR A 42 0.05 21.50 2.75
N LYS A 43 -0.46 20.63 1.88
CA LYS A 43 -1.11 19.36 2.30
C LYS A 43 -0.13 18.41 2.95
N LEU A 44 1.05 18.24 2.35
CA LEU A 44 2.14 17.40 2.88
C LEU A 44 2.58 17.90 4.27
N ARG A 45 2.76 19.22 4.41
CA ARG A 45 3.05 19.90 5.67
C ARG A 45 2.00 19.62 6.73
N GLY A 46 0.72 19.67 6.36
CA GLY A 46 -0.37 19.30 7.28
C GLY A 46 -0.25 17.86 7.77
N GLN A 47 0.06 16.90 6.88
CA GLN A 47 0.23 15.49 7.25
C GLN A 47 1.46 15.25 8.14
N SER A 48 2.59 15.89 7.84
CA SER A 48 3.77 15.78 8.70
C SER A 48 3.49 16.37 10.09
N HIS A 49 2.86 17.54 10.17
CA HIS A 49 2.53 18.17 11.45
C HIS A 49 1.58 17.35 12.33
N MET A 50 0.64 16.60 11.76
CA MET A 50 -0.24 15.71 12.53
C MET A 50 0.54 14.67 13.35
N PHE A 51 1.73 14.26 12.88
CA PHE A 51 2.64 13.41 13.65
C PHE A 51 3.51 14.24 14.62
N LEU A 52 4.14 15.30 14.11
CA LEU A 52 5.12 16.10 14.85
C LEU A 52 4.55 16.78 16.11
N VAL A 53 3.31 17.26 16.04
CA VAL A 53 2.72 18.15 17.07
C VAL A 53 2.70 17.54 18.47
N SER A 54 2.73 16.22 18.58
CA SER A 54 2.73 15.55 19.89
C SER A 54 4.11 15.52 20.58
N PHE A 55 5.17 15.90 19.87
CA PHE A 55 6.56 15.85 20.33
C PHE A 55 7.30 17.18 20.15
N LEU A 56 6.89 17.97 19.16
CA LEU A 56 7.50 19.24 18.79
C LEU A 56 7.01 20.35 19.74
N GLU A 57 7.96 21.04 20.38
CA GLU A 57 7.67 22.36 20.95
C GLU A 57 8.00 23.41 19.90
N TYR A 58 7.01 24.19 19.49
CA TYR A 58 7.21 25.17 18.45
C TYR A 58 8.15 26.29 18.95
N PRO A 59 9.19 26.63 18.18
CA PRO A 59 10.07 27.74 18.51
C PRO A 59 9.32 29.06 18.36
N ASN A 60 9.65 30.03 19.22
CA ASN A 60 9.01 31.36 19.18
C ASN A 60 9.47 32.20 17.98
N GLU A 61 10.71 31.98 17.54
CA GLU A 61 11.31 32.63 16.38
C GLU A 61 11.76 31.56 15.38
N ILE A 62 11.40 31.75 14.11
CA ILE A 62 11.74 30.83 13.02
C ILE A 62 12.74 31.52 12.11
N ASP A 63 13.90 30.90 11.94
CA ASP A 63 14.96 31.30 11.03
C ASP A 63 15.28 30.17 10.03
N ARG A 64 16.23 30.42 9.12
CA ARG A 64 16.67 29.44 8.11
C ARG A 64 17.23 28.14 8.72
N GLY A 65 17.79 28.19 9.93
CA GLY A 65 18.43 27.05 10.60
C GLY A 65 17.51 26.29 11.56
N THR A 66 16.33 26.83 11.84
CA THR A 66 15.38 26.29 12.82
C THR A 66 14.98 24.84 12.51
N TRP A 67 14.74 24.56 11.23
CA TRP A 67 14.37 23.24 10.74
C TRP A 67 15.57 22.41 10.30
N ASP A 68 16.69 22.53 11.02
CA ASP A 68 17.85 21.68 10.78
C ASP A 68 17.70 20.29 11.39
N VAL A 69 17.93 19.23 10.59
CA VAL A 69 17.85 17.83 11.02
C VAL A 69 19.01 17.45 11.95
N GLN A 70 20.09 18.24 11.94
CA GLN A 70 21.18 18.16 12.92
C GLN A 70 21.07 19.23 14.01
N GLY A 71 19.97 20.00 14.03
CA GLY A 71 19.73 21.08 14.96
C GLY A 71 19.25 20.61 16.34
N PRO A 72 19.31 21.50 17.35
CA PRO A 72 18.86 21.18 18.70
C PRO A 72 17.35 20.86 18.75
N LEU A 73 16.53 21.60 18.00
CA LEU A 73 15.08 21.37 17.93
C LEU A 73 14.75 19.95 17.44
N PHE A 74 15.48 19.46 16.44
CA PHE A 74 15.33 18.09 15.95
C PHE A 74 15.71 17.09 17.05
N GLY A 75 16.86 17.25 17.68
CA GLY A 75 17.34 16.35 18.73
C GLY A 75 16.38 16.24 19.93
N GLU A 76 15.83 17.38 20.38
CA GLU A 76 14.85 17.41 21.46
C GLU A 76 13.53 16.76 21.07
N THR A 77 13.02 17.07 19.87
CA THR A 77 11.78 16.47 19.34
C THR A 77 11.93 14.97 19.15
N TYR A 78 13.07 14.53 18.61
CA TYR A 78 13.43 13.13 18.44
C TYR A 78 13.46 12.38 19.77
N SER A 79 14.11 12.96 20.80
CA SER A 79 14.15 12.38 22.14
C SER A 79 12.74 12.19 22.71
N ARG A 80 11.89 13.20 22.64
CA ARG A 80 10.49 13.11 23.13
C ARG A 80 9.68 12.05 22.40
N CYS A 81 9.90 11.92 21.10
CA CYS A 81 9.23 10.94 20.27
C CYS A 81 9.71 9.50 20.58
N ARG A 82 11.03 9.29 20.59
CA ARG A 82 11.66 7.98 20.86
C ARG A 82 11.24 7.40 22.21
N TYR A 83 11.26 8.23 23.25
CA TYR A 83 11.00 7.80 24.62
C TYR A 83 9.52 8.00 25.04
N ARG A 84 8.58 8.25 24.11
CA ARG A 84 7.19 8.61 24.45
C ARG A 84 6.52 7.61 25.41
N TYR A 85 6.77 6.32 25.23
CA TYR A 85 6.14 5.25 26.02
C TYR A 85 6.96 4.85 27.26
N THR A 86 8.26 5.19 27.29
CA THR A 86 9.21 4.72 28.29
C THR A 86 9.77 5.84 29.16
N ARG A 87 9.49 7.12 28.86
CA ARG A 87 9.95 8.30 29.61
C ARG A 87 9.72 8.20 31.11
N LEU A 88 8.60 7.59 31.53
CA LEU A 88 8.23 7.47 32.94
C LEU A 88 8.79 6.21 33.60
N LEU A 89 9.55 5.38 32.86
CA LEU A 89 10.19 4.16 33.35
C LEU A 89 11.64 4.38 33.78
N VAL A 90 12.12 5.63 33.78
CA VAL A 90 13.45 5.99 34.25
C VAL A 90 13.55 5.66 35.75
N ASP A 91 14.65 5.00 36.13
CA ASP A 91 14.97 4.58 37.50
C ASP A 91 13.99 3.57 38.15
N ILE A 92 13.10 2.97 37.37
CA ILE A 92 12.24 1.88 37.86
C ILE A 92 13.01 0.56 37.78
N PRO A 93 13.09 -0.23 38.87
CA PRO A 93 13.70 -1.55 38.84
C PRO A 93 12.88 -2.49 37.94
N MET A 94 13.48 -2.88 36.81
CA MET A 94 12.88 -3.76 35.80
C MET A 94 13.55 -5.13 35.81
N LYS A 95 12.78 -6.17 35.52
CA LYS A 95 13.33 -7.50 35.23
C LYS A 95 14.09 -7.46 33.90
N PRO A 96 15.06 -8.37 33.65
CA PRO A 96 15.81 -8.39 32.39
C PRO A 96 14.91 -8.40 31.14
N TRP A 97 13.85 -9.22 31.14
CA TRP A 97 12.90 -9.27 30.02
C TRP A 97 12.07 -7.98 29.86
N GLU A 98 11.82 -7.21 30.94
CA GLU A 98 11.12 -5.92 30.84
C GLU A 98 12.03 -4.86 30.22
N THR A 99 13.33 -4.91 30.52
CA THR A 99 14.35 -4.10 29.87
C THR A 99 14.41 -4.39 28.38
N ASP A 100 14.43 -5.67 27.99
CA ASP A 100 14.45 -6.06 26.56
C ASP A 100 13.23 -5.50 25.81
N LEU A 101 12.04 -5.55 26.43
CA LEU A 101 10.81 -5.01 25.82
C LEU A 101 10.83 -3.48 25.75
N ARG A 102 11.34 -2.81 26.78
CA ARG A 102 11.53 -1.35 26.76
C ARG A 102 12.45 -0.93 25.62
N ASP A 103 13.60 -1.58 25.53
CA ASP A 103 14.63 -1.25 24.55
C ASP A 103 14.12 -1.50 23.12
N ALA A 104 13.34 -2.57 22.91
CA ALA A 104 12.65 -2.84 21.64
C ALA A 104 11.64 -1.74 21.27
N VAL A 105 10.84 -1.25 22.23
CA VAL A 105 9.92 -0.13 21.98
C VAL A 105 10.69 1.14 21.61
N GLU A 106 11.78 1.44 22.32
CA GLU A 106 12.60 2.61 22.06
C GLU A 106 13.35 2.53 20.72
N GLU A 107 13.75 1.34 20.27
CA GLU A 107 14.37 1.13 18.97
C GLU A 107 13.36 1.32 17.84
N VAL A 108 12.18 0.70 17.94
CA VAL A 108 11.10 0.85 16.95
C VAL A 108 10.65 2.29 16.86
N MET A 109 10.37 2.94 17.99
CA MET A 109 10.03 4.36 18.01
C MET A 109 11.18 5.21 17.52
N GLY A 110 12.43 4.89 17.87
CA GLY A 110 13.62 5.59 17.36
C GLY A 110 13.73 5.56 15.83
N GLY A 111 13.46 4.42 15.20
CA GLY A 111 13.42 4.30 13.73
C GLY A 111 12.27 5.10 13.11
N ILE A 112 11.07 4.97 13.67
CA ILE A 112 9.87 5.69 13.19
C ILE A 112 10.04 7.20 13.30
N CYS A 113 10.41 7.66 14.49
CA CYS A 113 10.61 9.08 14.79
C CYS A 113 11.73 9.65 13.92
N GLY A 114 12.83 8.93 13.71
CA GLY A 114 13.95 9.42 12.92
C GLY A 114 13.53 9.81 11.51
N VAL A 115 12.89 8.89 10.79
CA VAL A 115 12.46 9.13 9.41
C VAL A 115 11.32 10.15 9.34
N LEU A 116 10.30 10.02 10.18
CA LEU A 116 9.14 10.94 10.14
C LEU A 116 9.51 12.37 10.52
N LEU A 117 10.44 12.54 11.48
CA LEU A 117 10.96 13.85 11.84
C LEU A 117 11.85 14.43 10.75
N GLU A 118 12.71 13.61 10.13
CA GLU A 118 13.58 14.07 9.04
C GLU A 118 12.73 14.61 7.88
N VAL A 119 11.76 13.83 7.41
CA VAL A 119 10.82 14.27 6.38
C VAL A 119 10.06 15.52 6.83
N GLY A 120 9.55 15.54 8.06
CA GLY A 120 8.79 16.68 8.59
C GLY A 120 9.59 17.98 8.64
N PHE A 121 10.83 17.94 9.13
CA PHE A 121 11.72 19.10 9.21
C PHE A 121 12.16 19.58 7.83
N GLU A 122 12.44 18.64 6.91
CA GLU A 122 12.78 19.01 5.54
C GLU A 122 11.59 19.63 4.79
N VAL A 123 10.36 19.18 5.07
CA VAL A 123 9.14 19.81 4.55
C VAL A 123 8.97 21.23 5.09
N GLU A 124 9.20 21.48 6.38
CA GLU A 124 9.19 22.85 6.93
C GLU A 124 10.27 23.73 6.31
N ARG A 125 11.48 23.20 6.12
CA ARG A 125 12.58 23.90 5.46
C ARG A 125 12.23 24.25 4.00
N ALA A 126 11.62 23.31 3.28
CA ALA A 126 11.14 23.51 1.91
C ALA A 126 10.03 24.56 1.85
N TRP A 127 9.10 24.55 2.80
CA TRP A 127 8.04 25.55 2.92
C TRP A 127 8.63 26.95 3.15
N TYR A 128 9.54 27.08 4.11
CA TYR A 128 10.23 28.33 4.40
C TYR A 128 10.99 28.86 3.18
N ALA A 129 11.72 27.99 2.47
CA ALA A 129 12.42 28.38 1.24
C ALA A 129 11.47 28.87 0.14
N LEU A 130 10.30 28.24 0.00
CA LEU A 130 9.27 28.65 -0.96
C LEU A 130 8.66 30.01 -0.61
N GLU A 131 8.47 30.32 0.68
CA GLU A 131 8.00 31.63 1.16
C GLU A 131 9.04 32.73 0.90
N GLU A 132 10.32 32.43 1.06
CA GLU A 132 11.45 33.32 0.75
C GLU A 132 11.73 33.47 -0.76
N GLY A 133 10.91 32.85 -1.62
CA GLY A 133 11.05 32.94 -3.09
C GLY A 133 12.23 32.14 -3.64
N ALA A 134 12.83 31.24 -2.86
CA ALA A 134 13.87 30.33 -3.33
C ALA A 134 13.24 29.12 -4.04
N GLY A 135 13.62 28.90 -5.30
CA GLY A 135 13.21 27.71 -6.04
C GLY A 135 13.94 26.47 -5.54
N ALA A 136 13.31 25.69 -4.66
CA ALA A 136 13.82 24.38 -4.28
C ALA A 136 13.49 23.35 -5.38
N LYS A 137 14.40 22.40 -5.65
CA LYS A 137 14.14 21.22 -6.49
C LYS A 137 13.26 20.23 -5.71
N LEU A 138 12.00 20.61 -5.52
CA LEU A 138 11.06 19.93 -4.62
C LEU A 138 10.71 18.53 -5.09
N VAL A 139 10.71 18.27 -6.40
CA VAL A 139 10.37 16.94 -6.94
C VAL A 139 11.33 15.86 -6.47
N LYS A 140 12.65 16.11 -6.55
CA LYS A 140 13.66 15.15 -6.06
C LYS A 140 13.59 14.94 -4.55
N LEU A 141 13.20 15.99 -3.81
CA LEU A 141 12.98 15.88 -2.37
C LEU A 141 11.73 15.04 -2.08
N ALA A 142 10.65 15.24 -2.83
CA ALA A 142 9.43 14.47 -2.73
C ALA A 142 9.65 12.97 -2.96
N GLU A 143 10.38 12.61 -4.02
CA GLU A 143 10.75 11.23 -4.32
C GLU A 143 11.54 10.60 -3.16
N ARG A 144 12.52 11.33 -2.63
CA ARG A 144 13.31 10.87 -1.48
C ARG A 144 12.45 10.71 -0.23
N TRP A 145 11.58 11.67 0.08
CA TRP A 145 10.69 11.59 1.24
C TRP A 145 9.75 10.39 1.14
N GLU A 146 9.16 10.17 -0.04
CA GLU A 146 8.32 9.02 -0.29
C GLU A 146 9.11 7.72 -0.11
N GLU A 147 10.31 7.62 -0.69
CA GLU A 147 11.17 6.44 -0.57
C GLU A 147 11.59 6.18 0.88
N SER A 148 11.94 7.21 1.64
CA SER A 148 12.29 7.10 3.06
C SER A 148 11.12 6.55 3.88
N VAL A 149 9.90 7.06 3.70
CA VAL A 149 8.72 6.57 4.42
C VAL A 149 8.34 5.15 3.97
N ARG A 150 8.43 4.86 2.66
CA ARG A 150 8.19 3.52 2.13
C ARG A 150 9.21 2.50 2.65
N GLY A 151 10.48 2.89 2.72
CA GLY A 151 11.55 2.10 3.31
C GLY A 151 11.31 1.82 4.78
N LEU A 152 10.85 2.82 5.55
CA LEU A 152 10.47 2.63 6.94
C LEU A 152 9.28 1.66 7.09
N ARG A 153 8.26 1.76 6.24
CA ARG A 153 7.13 0.82 6.24
C ARG A 153 7.58 -0.61 5.99
N ALA A 154 8.46 -0.80 5.00
CA ALA A 154 9.04 -2.11 4.71
C ALA A 154 9.89 -2.63 5.88
N TRP A 155 10.63 -1.75 6.58
CA TRP A 155 11.44 -2.12 7.74
C TRP A 155 10.58 -2.55 8.94
N VAL A 156 9.49 -1.82 9.28
CA VAL A 156 8.60 -2.24 10.39
C VAL A 156 7.79 -3.49 10.05
N GLY A 157 7.48 -3.73 8.76
CA GLY A 157 6.87 -4.96 8.28
C GLY A 157 5.40 -5.17 8.72
N TRP A 158 4.68 -4.11 9.07
CA TRP A 158 3.28 -4.18 9.52
C TRP A 158 2.28 -4.27 8.35
N GLU A 159 2.56 -5.11 7.35
CA GLU A 159 1.78 -5.20 6.11
C GLU A 159 0.28 -5.42 6.35
N GLY A 160 -0.09 -6.20 7.38
CA GLY A 160 -1.47 -6.40 7.78
C GLY A 160 -2.21 -5.10 8.15
N GLU A 161 -1.51 -4.10 8.67
CA GLU A 161 -2.06 -2.80 9.08
C GLU A 161 -2.05 -1.78 7.93
N PHE A 162 -1.19 -2.00 6.94
CA PHE A 162 -1.06 -1.15 5.76
C PHE A 162 -2.06 -1.47 4.66
N ILE A 163 -2.72 -2.62 4.74
CA ILE A 163 -3.79 -3.01 3.82
C ILE A 163 -5.06 -2.23 4.17
N ARG A 164 -5.36 -1.21 3.36
CA ARG A 164 -6.61 -0.45 3.44
C ARG A 164 -7.06 -0.05 2.04
N CYS A 165 -8.35 0.25 1.91
CA CYS A 165 -8.91 0.78 0.69
C CYS A 165 -8.57 2.25 0.57
N ASP A 166 -8.27 2.70 -0.65
CA ASP A 166 -7.92 4.10 -0.93
C ASP A 166 -9.05 5.09 -0.64
N LYS A 167 -10.28 4.59 -0.65
CA LYS A 167 -11.49 5.33 -0.32
C LYS A 167 -12.19 4.67 0.86
N VAL A 168 -12.94 5.49 1.61
CA VAL A 168 -13.94 4.96 2.55
C VAL A 168 -14.99 4.24 1.71
N CYS A 169 -15.24 2.97 2.03
CA CYS A 169 -16.24 2.17 1.35
C CYS A 169 -17.65 2.65 1.73
N GLU A 170 -18.60 2.47 0.81
CA GLU A 170 -20.01 2.74 1.08
C GLU A 170 -20.54 1.81 2.19
N TRP A 171 -21.70 2.14 2.77
CA TRP A 171 -22.26 1.41 3.90
C TRP A 171 -22.55 -0.08 3.61
N ASP A 172 -22.83 -0.43 2.36
CA ASP A 172 -23.06 -1.81 1.89
C ASP A 172 -21.79 -2.47 1.31
N GLU A 173 -20.63 -1.79 1.40
CA GLU A 173 -19.34 -2.25 0.91
C GLU A 173 -18.37 -2.57 2.05
N ARG A 174 -17.44 -3.49 1.81
CA ARG A 174 -16.30 -3.77 2.68
C ARG A 174 -15.01 -3.68 1.90
N CYS A 175 -13.95 -3.25 2.59
CA CYS A 175 -12.62 -3.30 2.01
C CYS A 175 -12.16 -4.76 1.94
N TYR A 176 -11.98 -5.26 0.72
CA TYR A 176 -11.68 -6.65 0.43
C TYR A 176 -10.46 -6.75 -0.48
N ILE A 177 -9.50 -7.61 -0.12
CA ILE A 177 -8.38 -7.95 -1.01
C ILE A 177 -8.78 -9.16 -1.85
N PRO A 178 -8.71 -9.10 -3.19
CA PRO A 178 -9.23 -10.15 -4.07
C PRO A 178 -8.69 -11.58 -3.90
N MET A 179 -7.69 -11.86 -3.05
CA MET A 179 -6.97 -13.15 -3.07
C MET A 179 -6.79 -13.91 -1.75
N TRP A 180 -7.64 -13.69 -0.74
CA TRP A 180 -7.60 -14.48 0.51
C TRP A 180 -8.90 -15.26 0.78
N PRO A 181 -8.89 -16.62 0.84
CA PRO A 181 -8.52 -17.58 -0.20
C PRO A 181 -9.74 -18.43 -0.66
N LEU A 182 -9.69 -19.03 -1.87
CA LEU A 182 -10.58 -20.14 -2.35
C LEU A 182 -11.96 -19.83 -2.99
N LEU A 183 -12.14 -18.76 -3.78
CA LEU A 183 -13.38 -18.61 -4.58
C LEU A 183 -13.45 -19.47 -5.87
N LYS A 184 -12.65 -20.55 -6.00
CA LYS A 184 -12.77 -21.49 -7.13
C LYS A 184 -13.77 -22.64 -6.90
N SER A 185 -14.34 -22.81 -5.71
CA SER A 185 -15.24 -23.94 -5.44
C SER A 185 -16.74 -23.59 -5.39
N VAL A 186 -17.12 -22.33 -5.18
CA VAL A 186 -18.54 -21.97 -4.95
C VAL A 186 -19.23 -21.35 -6.17
N TRP A 187 -18.48 -20.71 -7.07
CA TRP A 187 -19.06 -19.85 -8.12
C TRP A 187 -18.98 -20.39 -9.55
N GLY A 188 -18.84 -21.71 -9.71
CA GLY A 188 -18.80 -22.35 -11.01
C GLY A 188 -18.98 -23.86 -10.89
N GLY A 189 -20.23 -24.32 -10.87
CA GLY A 189 -20.62 -25.73 -10.74
C GLY A 189 -20.22 -26.61 -11.93
N ARG A 190 -18.92 -26.84 -12.14
CA ARG A 190 -18.41 -27.96 -12.93
C ARG A 190 -17.21 -28.58 -12.23
N ARG A 191 -17.43 -29.73 -11.59
CA ARG A 191 -16.36 -30.64 -11.18
C ARG A 191 -15.44 -30.87 -12.39
N PRO A 192 -14.10 -30.80 -12.24
CA PRO A 192 -13.19 -31.23 -13.29
C PRO A 192 -13.51 -32.68 -13.66
N ARG A 193 -13.84 -32.95 -14.93
CA ARG A 193 -13.93 -34.33 -15.42
C ARG A 193 -12.52 -34.93 -15.38
N PRO A 194 -12.33 -36.16 -14.89
CA PRO A 194 -11.03 -36.80 -14.93
C PRO A 194 -10.58 -36.98 -16.39
N PRO A 195 -9.26 -36.92 -16.66
CA PRO A 195 -8.75 -37.04 -18.02
C PRO A 195 -9.06 -38.42 -18.62
N PRO A 196 -9.30 -38.52 -19.95
CA PRO A 196 -9.44 -39.80 -20.63
C PRO A 196 -8.19 -40.66 -20.46
N ARG A 197 -8.38 -41.97 -20.30
CA ARG A 197 -7.35 -42.91 -19.81
C ARG A 197 -6.36 -43.39 -20.88
N ASP A 198 -6.34 -42.83 -22.09
CA ASP A 198 -5.50 -43.35 -23.18
C ASP A 198 -4.68 -42.23 -23.85
N GLY A 199 -3.35 -42.41 -23.82
CA GLY A 199 -2.32 -41.45 -24.24
C GLY A 199 -2.09 -41.36 -25.77
N PRO A 200 -1.00 -40.68 -26.20
CA PRO A 200 -0.85 -40.20 -27.57
C PRO A 200 -0.29 -41.28 -28.50
N GLY A 201 -1.08 -41.71 -29.49
CA GLY A 201 -0.65 -42.57 -30.60
C GLY A 201 -0.39 -41.77 -31.87
N ASN A 202 0.86 -41.74 -32.31
CA ASN A 202 1.32 -41.19 -33.58
C ASN A 202 1.04 -42.20 -34.73
N GLY A 203 0.89 -41.69 -35.96
CA GLY A 203 0.06 -42.30 -37.02
C GLY A 203 0.53 -43.56 -37.75
N THR A 204 -0.43 -44.15 -38.47
CA THR A 204 -0.45 -45.03 -39.68
C THR A 204 -1.85 -45.68 -39.62
N GLU A 205 -2.74 -45.82 -40.61
CA GLU A 205 -2.72 -45.87 -42.07
C GLU A 205 -4.21 -45.82 -42.58
N PRO A 206 -4.49 -45.74 -43.88
CA PRO A 206 -5.73 -45.22 -44.47
C PRO A 206 -6.78 -46.29 -44.81
N ARG A 207 -8.07 -45.91 -44.95
CA ARG A 207 -9.09 -46.66 -45.73
C ARG A 207 -10.45 -45.93 -45.84
N PRO A 208 -11.32 -46.29 -46.80
CA PRO A 208 -11.57 -45.48 -48.00
C PRO A 208 -13.01 -44.94 -48.07
N GLY A 209 -13.18 -43.80 -48.75
CA GLY A 209 -14.50 -43.21 -49.02
C GLY A 209 -15.28 -43.92 -50.14
N PRO A 210 -16.62 -43.73 -50.22
CA PRO A 210 -17.41 -44.03 -51.42
C PRO A 210 -17.59 -42.78 -52.33
N PRO A 211 -17.72 -42.93 -53.68
CA PRO A 211 -17.73 -41.83 -54.65
C PRO A 211 -19.16 -41.58 -55.26
N PRO A 212 -19.36 -40.77 -56.34
CA PRO A 212 -19.31 -39.30 -56.38
C PRO A 212 -20.50 -38.64 -57.16
N GLY A 213 -20.64 -37.31 -57.02
CA GLY A 213 -21.31 -36.43 -58.02
C GLY A 213 -22.55 -35.70 -57.50
N LYS A 214 -22.85 -34.43 -57.82
CA LYS A 214 -22.31 -33.41 -58.73
C LYS A 214 -22.88 -32.07 -58.24
N GLY A 215 -22.12 -30.96 -58.31
CA GLY A 215 -22.74 -29.63 -58.45
C GLY A 215 -22.07 -28.44 -57.74
N ARG A 216 -21.15 -27.79 -58.46
CA ARG A 216 -20.96 -26.32 -58.62
C ARG A 216 -21.13 -25.36 -57.41
N GLY A 217 -20.06 -24.60 -57.16
CA GLY A 217 -20.16 -23.13 -57.03
C GLY A 217 -19.64 -22.52 -55.73
N PRO A 218 -19.10 -21.29 -55.75
CA PRO A 218 -17.90 -20.92 -54.97
C PRO A 218 -18.19 -19.97 -53.80
N GLY A 219 -17.31 -19.97 -52.80
CA GLY A 219 -17.36 -19.01 -51.70
C GLY A 219 -16.08 -18.98 -50.87
N TYR A 220 -15.04 -18.36 -51.44
CA TYR A 220 -13.92 -17.67 -50.81
C TYR A 220 -13.26 -18.29 -49.54
N GLY A 221 -12.01 -18.72 -49.72
CA GLY A 221 -11.04 -18.83 -48.64
C GLY A 221 -10.76 -17.48 -47.97
N GLY A 222 -10.05 -17.40 -46.87
CA GLY A 222 -9.28 -18.37 -46.10
C GLY A 222 -8.56 -17.57 -45.01
N GLY A 223 -8.02 -18.24 -44.00
CA GLY A 223 -7.11 -17.56 -43.07
C GLY A 223 -7.09 -18.16 -41.68
N HIS A 224 -6.26 -19.19 -41.53
CA HIS A 224 -5.94 -19.88 -40.27
C HIS A 224 -5.38 -18.93 -39.18
N ARG A 225 -5.86 -19.10 -37.94
CA ARG A 225 -5.04 -19.01 -36.72
C ARG A 225 -5.41 -20.14 -35.76
N GLY A 226 -4.39 -20.77 -35.18
CA GLY A 226 -4.39 -22.07 -34.52
C GLY A 226 -5.14 -22.19 -33.19
N PRO A 227 -4.88 -23.26 -32.43
CA PRO A 227 -5.66 -23.63 -31.25
C PRO A 227 -5.36 -22.66 -30.10
N GLY A 228 -6.20 -21.62 -30.00
CA GLY A 228 -6.20 -20.71 -28.87
C GLY A 228 -6.71 -21.44 -27.63
N TYR A 229 -5.83 -21.57 -26.63
CA TYR A 229 -6.20 -21.82 -25.25
C TYR A 229 -7.30 -20.83 -24.87
N GLY A 230 -8.53 -21.32 -24.74
CA GLY A 230 -9.65 -20.49 -24.29
C GLY A 230 -9.34 -19.97 -22.88
N MET A 231 -9.23 -18.66 -22.75
CA MET A 231 -9.25 -17.95 -21.47
C MET A 231 -10.42 -18.50 -20.62
N PRO A 232 -10.19 -18.94 -19.37
CA PRO A 232 -11.28 -19.28 -18.49
C PRO A 232 -12.12 -18.03 -18.20
N GLY A 233 -13.42 -18.23 -18.04
CA GLY A 233 -14.43 -17.19 -17.97
C GLY A 233 -14.07 -16.03 -17.04
N ARG A 234 -14.45 -14.83 -17.49
CA ARG A 234 -14.42 -13.57 -16.75
C ARG A 234 -14.91 -13.81 -15.33
N GLY A 235 -14.03 -13.58 -14.34
CA GLY A 235 -14.44 -13.53 -12.94
C GLY A 235 -15.54 -12.47 -12.73
N PRO A 236 -16.13 -12.39 -11.53
CA PRO A 236 -17.02 -11.30 -11.18
C PRO A 236 -16.44 -9.95 -11.62
N SER A 237 -17.28 -9.03 -12.10
CA SER A 237 -16.81 -7.77 -12.70
C SER A 237 -15.89 -6.93 -11.79
N TRP A 238 -15.94 -7.16 -10.48
CA TRP A 238 -15.10 -6.53 -9.47
C TRP A 238 -13.69 -7.12 -9.32
N MET A 239 -13.42 -8.32 -9.87
CA MET A 239 -12.11 -8.99 -9.74
C MET A 239 -10.99 -8.41 -10.61
N GLY A 240 -11.26 -7.43 -11.47
CA GLY A 240 -10.22 -6.68 -12.21
C GLY A 240 -9.35 -7.52 -13.15
N ASP A 241 -8.28 -6.91 -13.66
CA ASP A 241 -7.21 -7.56 -14.44
C ASP A 241 -6.14 -8.15 -13.49
N GLU A 242 -5.24 -9.00 -13.99
CA GLU A 242 -4.21 -9.69 -13.18
C GLU A 242 -3.26 -8.73 -12.43
N THR A 243 -3.17 -7.47 -12.84
CA THR A 243 -2.38 -6.43 -12.16
C THR A 243 -2.98 -5.94 -10.85
N ASP A 244 -4.29 -6.13 -10.64
CA ASP A 244 -5.02 -5.59 -9.50
C ASP A 244 -5.41 -6.64 -8.45
N LEU A 245 -4.92 -7.87 -8.62
CA LEU A 245 -5.30 -9.02 -7.81
C LEU A 245 -5.04 -8.82 -6.30
N TRP A 246 -4.12 -7.93 -5.93
CA TRP A 246 -3.75 -7.67 -4.54
C TRP A 246 -4.17 -6.28 -4.03
N ALA A 247 -4.77 -5.45 -4.89
CA ALA A 247 -5.21 -4.13 -4.50
C ALA A 247 -6.50 -4.22 -3.66
N PRO A 248 -6.56 -3.65 -2.43
CA PRO A 248 -7.78 -3.61 -1.65
C PRO A 248 -8.86 -2.81 -2.39
N LYS A 249 -10.05 -3.40 -2.54
CA LYS A 249 -11.20 -2.79 -3.23
C LYS A 249 -12.39 -2.74 -2.29
N CYS A 250 -13.19 -1.68 -2.40
CA CYS A 250 -14.51 -1.67 -1.78
C CYS A 250 -15.43 -2.56 -2.61
N VAL A 251 -15.94 -3.62 -2.01
CA VAL A 251 -16.79 -4.63 -2.66
C VAL A 251 -18.07 -4.79 -1.85
N LYS A 252 -19.22 -4.88 -2.52
CA LYS A 252 -20.51 -5.07 -1.85
C LYS A 252 -20.52 -6.36 -1.04
N MET A 253 -21.15 -6.35 0.13
CA MET A 253 -21.21 -7.55 0.98
C MET A 253 -21.88 -8.74 0.27
N ASP A 254 -22.91 -8.48 -0.55
CA ASP A 254 -23.63 -9.52 -1.30
C ASP A 254 -22.77 -10.15 -2.42
N ASP A 255 -21.74 -9.45 -2.91
CA ASP A 255 -20.80 -9.98 -3.90
C ASP A 255 -19.72 -10.87 -3.25
N ILE A 256 -19.42 -10.65 -1.96
CA ILE A 256 -18.47 -11.45 -1.17
C ILE A 256 -19.16 -12.70 -0.61
N MET A 257 -20.40 -12.55 -0.11
CA MET A 257 -21.22 -13.61 0.49
C MET A 257 -22.62 -13.61 -0.16
N PRO A 258 -22.80 -14.31 -1.29
CA PRO A 258 -24.08 -14.35 -1.95
C PRO A 258 -25.08 -15.05 -1.03
N ARG A 259 -26.19 -14.39 -0.73
CA ARG A 259 -27.29 -15.06 -0.04
C ARG A 259 -27.80 -16.19 -0.94
N PRO A 260 -28.01 -17.41 -0.41
CA PRO A 260 -28.71 -18.43 -1.17
C PRO A 260 -30.08 -17.87 -1.56
N ARG A 261 -30.46 -18.03 -2.83
CA ARG A 261 -31.81 -17.68 -3.27
C ARG A 261 -32.78 -18.47 -2.39
N ALA A 262 -33.68 -17.76 -1.71
CA ALA A 262 -34.81 -18.39 -1.05
C ALA A 262 -35.72 -18.94 -2.14
N ASP A 263 -35.86 -20.26 -2.20
CA ASP A 263 -36.88 -20.95 -2.99
C ASP A 263 -38.24 -20.85 -2.28
#